data_AF-A0A928QWP5-F1
#
_entry.id   AF-A0A928QWP5-F1
#
_cell.length_a   1.000
_cell.length_b   1.000
_cell.length_c   1.000
_cell.angle_alpha   90.00
_cell.angle_beta   90.00
_cell.angle_gamma   90.00
#
_symmetry.space_group_name_H-M   'P 1'
#
loop_
_entity.id
_entity.type
_entity.pdbx_description
1 polymer ?
#
loop_
_entity_poly.entity_id
_entity_poly.type
_entity_poly.pdbx_seq_one_letter_code
_entity_poly.pdbx_strand_id
1 'polypeptide(L)'
;MKKLNLIAKCISYLLIVLMLALLVMQFVPFWTEGDGTASISDYIWFPREHKDLNNSLKEVFGKDYRINQFLIGPITLLVSAAAGIVFSVLKRGKLNSFLLPLVCGYAGYTTYFTYAPYKLGANWGVHASLSIAVLAVAVIGFVVSLIFAIKTRKKKN
;
A
#
# COMPACT_ATOMS: atom_id res chain seq x y z
N MET A 1 -3.81 6.93 -30.50
CA MET A 1 -4.87 6.70 -29.49
C MET A 1 -4.86 5.26 -28.94
N LYS A 2 -4.84 4.21 -29.78
CA LYS A 2 -4.80 2.81 -29.32
C LYS A 2 -3.60 2.47 -28.41
N LYS A 3 -2.40 3.00 -28.71
CA LYS A 3 -1.18 2.78 -27.90
C LYS A 3 -1.29 3.29 -26.45
N LEU A 4 -1.80 4.50 -26.22
CA LEU A 4 -1.97 5.06 -24.86
C LEU A 4 -2.95 4.25 -24.00
N ASN A 5 -4.06 3.82 -24.59
CA ASN A 5 -5.03 2.96 -23.92
C ASN A 5 -4.44 1.58 -23.59
N LEU A 6 -3.64 1.00 -24.50
CA LEU A 6 -2.92 -0.25 -24.24
C LEU A 6 -1.92 -0.11 -23.09
N ILE A 7 -1.12 0.95 -23.08
CA ILE A 7 -0.17 1.26 -21.99
C ILE A 7 -0.92 1.38 -20.66
N ALA A 8 -2.01 2.14 -20.60
CA ALA A 8 -2.81 2.29 -19.38
C ALA A 8 -3.33 0.94 -18.85
N LYS A 9 -3.77 0.04 -19.74
CA LYS A 9 -4.19 -1.32 -19.37
C LYS A 9 -3.02 -2.16 -18.83
N CYS A 10 -1.85 -2.10 -19.45
CA CYS A 10 -0.65 -2.79 -18.96
C CYS A 10 -0.25 -2.29 -17.57
N ILE A 11 -0.31 -0.97 -17.34
CA ILE A 11 -0.07 -0.39 -16.03
C ILE A 11 -1.10 -0.87 -15.00
N SER A 12 -2.39 -0.98 -15.35
CA SER A 12 -3.40 -1.57 -14.45
C SER A 12 -3.05 -3.00 -14.04
N TYR A 13 -2.53 -3.84 -14.94
CA TYR A 13 -2.09 -5.20 -14.59
C TYR A 13 -0.88 -5.20 -13.66
N LEU A 14 0.12 -4.36 -13.94
CA LEU A 14 1.28 -4.21 -13.07
C LEU A 14 0.86 -3.78 -11.66
N LEU A 15 -0.07 -2.83 -11.54
CA LEU A 15 -0.60 -2.39 -10.26
C LEU A 15 -1.33 -3.52 -9.52
N ILE A 16 -2.09 -4.38 -10.21
CA ILE A 16 -2.73 -5.54 -9.59
C ILE A 16 -1.68 -6.43 -8.94
N VAL A 17 -0.60 -6.75 -9.66
CA VAL A 17 0.48 -7.61 -9.14
C VAL A 17 1.17 -6.96 -7.94
N LEU A 18 1.53 -5.67 -8.04
CA LEU A 18 2.21 -4.95 -6.97
C LEU A 18 1.33 -4.80 -5.72
N MET A 19 0.05 -4.48 -5.88
CA MET A 19 -0.89 -4.38 -4.76
C MET A 19 -1.19 -5.74 -4.14
N LEU A 20 -1.25 -6.81 -4.94
CA LEU A 20 -1.41 -8.17 -4.42
C LEU A 20 -0.17 -8.56 -3.60
N ALA A 21 1.03 -8.23 -4.07
CA ALA A 21 2.25 -8.43 -3.29
C ALA A 21 2.20 -7.65 -1.97
N LEU A 22 1.81 -6.37 -1.99
CA LEU A 22 1.63 -5.58 -0.76
C LEU A 22 0.61 -6.20 0.21
N LEU A 23 -0.50 -6.72 -0.31
CA LEU A 23 -1.51 -7.41 0.51
C LEU A 23 -0.94 -8.67 1.14
N VAL A 24 -0.25 -9.51 0.38
CA VAL A 24 0.37 -10.73 0.92
C VAL A 24 1.38 -10.36 2.02
N MET A 25 2.21 -9.34 1.77
CA MET A 25 3.22 -8.89 2.73
C MET A 25 2.61 -8.40 4.06
N GLN A 26 1.37 -7.91 4.08
CA GLN A 26 0.67 -7.56 5.33
C GLN A 26 0.45 -8.74 6.29
N PHE A 27 0.47 -9.98 5.77
CA PHE A 27 0.24 -11.20 6.54
C PHE A 27 1.52 -12.04 6.73
N VAL A 28 2.63 -11.62 6.14
CA VAL A 28 3.95 -12.27 6.32
C VAL A 28 4.57 -11.76 7.63
N PRO A 29 5.37 -12.59 8.33
CA PRO A 29 6.16 -12.15 9.48
C PRO A 29 6.92 -10.83 9.21
N PHE A 30 6.69 -9.84 10.06
CA PHE A 30 7.24 -8.50 9.91
C PHE A 30 8.11 -8.10 11.10
N TRP A 31 7.59 -8.24 12.32
CA TRP A 31 8.37 -8.11 13.54
C TRP A 31 8.80 -9.49 14.05
N THR A 32 10.06 -9.57 14.47
CA THR A 32 10.66 -10.75 15.07
C THR A 32 11.27 -10.31 16.39
N GLU A 33 10.68 -10.74 17.50
CA GLU A 33 11.15 -10.40 18.86
C GLU A 33 11.11 -11.65 19.75
N GLY A 34 12.25 -11.99 20.33
CA GLY A 34 12.43 -13.24 21.08
C GLY A 34 12.06 -14.48 20.25
N ASP A 35 11.19 -15.33 20.81
CA ASP A 35 10.67 -16.54 20.14
C ASP A 35 9.40 -16.27 19.29
N GLY A 36 8.94 -15.02 19.23
CA GLY A 36 7.68 -14.63 18.59
C GLY A 36 7.87 -13.91 17.25
N THR A 37 7.06 -14.28 16.26
CA THR A 37 6.93 -13.56 14.99
C THR A 37 5.53 -12.99 14.84
N ALA A 38 5.42 -11.70 14.49
CA ALA A 38 4.13 -11.06 14.25
C ALA A 38 4.10 -10.46 12.84
N SER A 39 3.02 -10.72 12.11
CA SER A 39 2.72 -9.97 10.88
C SER A 39 2.09 -8.61 11.24
N ILE A 40 2.09 -7.68 10.29
CA ILE A 40 1.46 -6.36 10.50
C ILE A 40 -0.04 -6.53 10.77
N SER A 41 -0.72 -7.35 9.97
CA SER A 41 -2.15 -7.57 10.13
C SER A 41 -2.48 -8.24 11.46
N ASP A 42 -1.75 -9.30 11.82
CA ASP A 42 -1.98 -10.04 13.06
C ASP A 42 -1.84 -9.13 14.28
N TYR A 43 -0.76 -8.35 14.34
CA TYR A 43 -0.53 -7.40 15.42
C TYR A 43 -1.60 -6.31 15.53
N ILE A 44 -2.13 -5.84 14.40
CA ILE A 44 -3.15 -4.78 14.38
C ILE A 44 -4.50 -5.27 14.88
N TRP A 45 -4.90 -6.47 14.46
CA TRP A 45 -6.19 -7.03 14.82
C TRP A 45 -6.18 -7.65 16.22
N PHE A 46 -5.05 -8.24 16.62
CA PHE A 46 -4.90 -8.97 17.88
C PHE A 46 -3.70 -8.49 18.72
N PRO A 47 -3.57 -7.18 19.02
CA PRO A 47 -2.38 -6.67 19.68
C PRO A 47 -2.15 -7.26 21.07
N ARG A 48 -3.20 -7.69 21.76
CA ARG A 48 -3.11 -8.29 23.10
C ARG A 48 -2.45 -9.68 23.11
N GLU A 49 -2.40 -10.33 21.96
CA GLU A 49 -1.79 -11.66 21.79
C GLU A 49 -0.27 -11.57 21.64
N HIS A 50 0.26 -10.39 21.31
CA HIS A 50 1.71 -10.15 21.15
C HIS A 50 2.28 -9.34 22.31
N LYS A 51 2.25 -9.90 23.53
CA LYS A 51 2.74 -9.21 24.74
C LYS A 51 4.21 -8.83 24.66
N ASP A 52 5.05 -9.71 24.14
CA ASP A 52 6.49 -9.48 24.06
C ASP A 52 6.82 -8.33 23.11
N LEU A 53 6.21 -8.33 21.91
CA LEU A 53 6.34 -7.23 20.96
C LEU A 53 5.83 -5.90 21.55
N ASN A 54 4.71 -5.90 22.27
CA ASN A 54 4.23 -4.69 22.95
C ASN A 54 5.23 -4.18 24.00
N ASN A 55 5.87 -5.08 24.73
CA ASN A 55 6.85 -4.70 25.74
C ASN A 55 8.10 -4.12 25.08
N SER A 56 8.64 -4.76 24.03
CA SER A 56 9.78 -4.24 23.27
C SER A 56 9.47 -2.88 22.66
N LEU A 57 8.28 -2.70 22.06
CA LEU A 57 7.89 -1.41 21.49
C LEU A 57 7.72 -0.32 22.56
N LYS A 58 7.23 -0.65 23.76
CA LYS A 58 7.17 0.29 24.89
C LYS A 58 8.54 0.60 25.49
N GLU A 59 9.47 -0.35 25.45
CA GLU A 59 10.85 -0.12 25.90
C GLU A 59 11.57 0.85 24.97
N VAL A 60 11.42 0.67 23.66
CA VAL A 60 12.06 1.52 22.64
C VAL A 60 11.40 2.89 22.54
N PHE A 61 10.07 2.97 22.58
CA PHE A 61 9.33 4.23 22.34
C PHE A 61 8.73 4.86 23.61
N GLY A 62 8.96 4.26 24.77
CA GLY A 62 8.50 4.75 26.06
C GLY A 62 7.01 4.52 26.36
N LYS A 63 6.59 5.04 27.52
CA LYS A 63 5.23 4.87 28.07
C LYS A 63 4.12 5.53 27.24
N ASP A 64 4.46 6.44 26.32
CA ASP A 64 3.51 7.11 25.43
C ASP A 64 3.20 6.34 24.15
N TYR A 65 3.83 5.16 23.96
CA TYR A 65 3.49 4.26 22.86
C TYR A 65 2.01 3.86 22.91
N ARG A 66 1.23 4.32 21.91
CA ARG A 66 -0.17 3.95 21.73
C ARG A 66 -0.36 3.34 20.35
N ILE A 67 -0.80 2.08 20.31
CA ILE A 67 -1.02 1.38 19.04
C ILE A 67 -1.89 2.18 18.06
N ASN A 68 -2.96 2.79 18.59
CA ASN A 68 -3.91 3.59 17.83
C ASN A 68 -3.28 4.74 17.01
N GLN A 69 -2.08 5.23 17.40
CA GLN A 69 -1.42 6.33 16.67
C GLN A 69 -0.93 5.93 15.28
N PHE A 70 -0.75 4.64 15.01
CA PHE A 70 -0.15 4.16 13.76
C PHE A 70 -0.92 2.99 13.11
N LEU A 71 -2.15 2.70 13.58
CA LEU A 71 -3.07 1.71 13.00
C LEU A 71 -3.68 2.14 11.66
N ILE A 72 -3.92 3.44 11.49
CA ILE A 72 -4.65 3.98 10.33
C ILE A 72 -3.93 3.65 9.03
N GLY A 73 -2.60 3.70 9.04
CA GLY A 73 -1.75 3.48 7.88
C GLY A 73 -1.96 2.10 7.23
N PRO A 74 -1.68 0.99 7.93
CA PRO A 74 -1.89 -0.35 7.39
C PRO A 74 -3.34 -0.70 7.12
N ILE A 75 -4.30 -0.22 7.92
CA ILE A 75 -5.73 -0.42 7.61
C ILE A 75 -6.06 0.23 6.27
N THR A 76 -5.60 1.47 6.06
CA THR A 76 -5.78 2.18 4.79
C THR A 76 -5.10 1.43 3.66
N LEU A 77 -3.87 0.96 3.85
CA LEU A 77 -3.13 0.16 2.88
C LEU A 77 -3.90 -1.11 2.50
N LEU A 78 -4.39 -1.87 3.48
CA LEU A 78 -5.13 -3.11 3.26
C LEU A 78 -6.43 -2.88 2.49
N VAL A 79 -7.26 -1.92 2.93
CA VAL A 79 -8.54 -1.62 2.28
C VAL A 79 -8.34 -1.05 0.88
N SER A 80 -7.40 -0.11 0.72
CA SER A 80 -7.14 0.52 -0.57
C SER A 80 -6.42 -0.40 -1.56
N ALA A 81 -5.58 -1.34 -1.11
CA ALA A 81 -4.99 -2.36 -1.97
C ALA A 81 -6.06 -3.34 -2.46
N ALA A 82 -6.91 -3.87 -1.57
CA ALA A 82 -7.97 -4.79 -1.94
C ALA A 82 -8.97 -4.14 -2.91
N ALA A 83 -9.50 -2.97 -2.57
CA ALA A 83 -10.40 -2.24 -3.44
C ALA A 83 -9.69 -1.76 -4.73
N GLY A 84 -8.43 -1.37 -4.63
CA GLY A 84 -7.60 -0.96 -5.77
C GLY A 84 -7.40 -2.07 -6.79
N ILE A 85 -7.22 -3.32 -6.36
CA ILE A 85 -7.19 -4.49 -7.24
C ILE A 85 -8.52 -4.62 -7.97
N VAL A 86 -9.65 -4.60 -7.25
CA VAL A 86 -10.99 -4.71 -7.86
C VAL A 86 -11.22 -3.61 -8.90
N PHE A 87 -10.89 -2.36 -8.59
CA PHE A 87 -11.03 -1.25 -9.52
C PHE A 87 -10.08 -1.37 -10.71
N SER A 88 -8.85 -1.83 -10.49
CA SER A 88 -7.88 -2.07 -11.56
C SER A 88 -8.33 -3.20 -12.47
N VAL A 89 -9.06 -4.19 -11.98
CA VAL A 89 -9.65 -5.28 -12.76
C VAL A 89 -10.87 -4.81 -13.55
N LEU A 90 -11.81 -4.08 -12.93
CA LEU A 90 -13.11 -3.72 -13.53
C LEU A 90 -13.04 -2.49 -14.45
N LYS A 91 -12.15 -1.55 -14.16
CA LYS A 91 -12.05 -0.25 -14.87
C LYS A 91 -10.69 -0.10 -15.59
N ARG A 92 -10.09 -1.20 -16.01
CA ARG A 92 -8.76 -1.26 -16.69
C ARG A 92 -8.57 -0.12 -17.70
N GLY A 93 -7.47 0.62 -17.53
CA GLY A 93 -7.08 1.71 -18.42
C GLY A 93 -7.97 2.97 -18.36
N LYS A 94 -8.91 3.06 -17.42
CA LYS A 94 -9.68 4.29 -17.15
C LYS A 94 -9.02 5.05 -16.00
N LEU A 95 -9.20 6.37 -15.96
CA LEU A 95 -8.63 7.23 -14.91
C LEU A 95 -8.91 6.70 -13.49
N ASN A 96 -10.13 6.21 -13.25
CA ASN A 96 -10.57 5.75 -11.94
C ASN A 96 -9.86 4.47 -11.47
N SER A 97 -9.23 3.67 -12.35
CA SER A 97 -8.48 2.49 -11.90
C SER A 97 -7.22 2.83 -11.11
N PHE A 98 -6.76 4.09 -11.15
CA PHE A 98 -5.50 4.51 -10.54
C PHE A 98 -5.68 5.24 -9.21
N LEU A 99 -6.90 5.68 -8.87
CA LEU A 99 -7.16 6.47 -7.66
C LEU A 99 -6.87 5.69 -6.36
N LEU A 100 -7.39 4.48 -6.24
CA LEU A 100 -7.15 3.64 -5.07
C LEU A 100 -5.70 3.14 -4.97
N PRO A 101 -5.03 2.73 -6.07
CA PRO A 101 -3.60 2.50 -6.05
C PRO A 101 -2.76 3.71 -5.59
N LEU A 102 -3.14 4.94 -5.96
CA LEU A 102 -2.48 6.17 -5.47
C LEU A 102 -2.62 6.29 -3.94
N VAL A 103 -3.84 6.12 -3.42
CA VAL A 103 -4.12 6.14 -1.97
C VAL A 103 -3.31 5.04 -1.26
N CYS A 104 -3.28 3.82 -1.81
CA CYS A 104 -2.53 2.70 -1.27
C CYS A 104 -1.03 2.99 -1.19
N GLY A 105 -0.43 3.42 -2.30
CA GLY A 105 1.00 3.72 -2.35
C GLY A 105 1.38 4.87 -1.42
N TYR A 106 0.55 5.91 -1.34
CA TYR A 106 0.77 7.04 -0.45
C TYR A 106 0.64 6.65 1.03
N ALA A 107 -0.42 5.91 1.38
CA ALA A 107 -0.61 5.42 2.75
C ALA A 107 0.53 4.52 3.20
N GLY A 108 1.00 3.62 2.33
CA GLY A 108 2.18 2.79 2.62
C GLY A 108 3.44 3.63 2.81
N TYR A 109 3.72 4.55 1.89
CA TYR A 109 4.85 5.48 2.01
C TYR A 109 4.83 6.23 3.35
N THR A 110 3.72 6.88 3.70
CA THR A 110 3.64 7.62 4.97
C THR A 110 3.76 6.68 6.18
N THR A 111 3.17 5.49 6.12
CA THR A 111 3.22 4.52 7.22
C THR A 111 4.66 4.12 7.55
N TYR A 112 5.42 3.67 6.56
CA TYR A 112 6.75 3.11 6.78
C TYR A 112 7.82 4.18 7.04
N PHE A 113 7.66 5.40 6.52
CA PHE A 113 8.63 6.48 6.71
C PHE A 113 8.35 7.38 7.91
N THR A 114 7.09 7.56 8.31
CA THR A 114 6.71 8.46 9.41
C THR A 114 6.75 7.77 10.77
N TYR A 115 6.27 6.53 10.87
CA TYR A 115 6.12 5.86 12.17
C TYR A 115 7.31 4.94 12.46
N ALA A 116 8.04 5.26 13.52
CA ALA A 116 9.22 4.52 13.94
C ALA A 116 8.98 3.02 14.25
N PRO A 117 7.84 2.57 14.81
CA PRO A 117 7.58 1.15 15.05
C PRO A 117 7.68 0.27 13.81
N TYR A 118 7.31 0.77 12.62
CA TYR A 118 7.41 0.00 11.39
C TYR A 118 8.84 -0.12 10.87
N LYS A 119 9.76 0.76 11.28
CA LYS A 119 11.17 0.68 10.88
C LYS A 119 11.93 -0.43 11.62
N LEU A 120 11.36 -0.95 12.71
CA LEU A 120 11.91 -2.10 13.44
C LEU A 120 11.56 -3.45 12.79
N GLY A 121 10.66 -3.48 11.80
CA GLY A 121 10.36 -4.73 11.10
C GLY A 121 11.52 -5.18 10.24
N ALA A 122 11.83 -6.48 10.26
CA ALA A 122 12.96 -7.05 9.51
C ALA A 122 12.88 -6.75 8.00
N ASN A 123 11.65 -6.69 7.47
CA ASN A 123 11.36 -6.47 6.05
C ASN A 123 10.80 -5.07 5.76
N TRP A 124 10.98 -4.08 6.65
CA TRP A 124 10.39 -2.75 6.49
C TRP A 124 10.75 -2.10 5.14
N GLY A 125 12.01 -2.26 4.69
CA GLY A 125 12.50 -1.72 3.43
C GLY A 125 11.74 -2.28 2.24
N VAL A 126 11.43 -3.58 2.24
CA VAL A 126 10.67 -4.23 1.15
C VAL A 126 9.25 -3.68 1.07
N HIS A 127 8.58 -3.53 2.21
CA HIS A 127 7.24 -2.96 2.28
C HIS A 127 7.20 -1.50 1.80
N ALA A 128 8.19 -0.71 2.21
CA ALA A 128 8.35 0.68 1.81
C ALA A 128 8.61 0.80 0.29
N SER A 129 9.53 0.00 -0.24
CA SER A 129 9.86 -0.03 -1.67
C SER A 129 8.67 -0.45 -2.53
N LEU A 130 7.90 -1.47 -2.11
CA LEU A 130 6.67 -1.87 -2.81
C LEU A 130 5.62 -0.76 -2.79
N SER A 131 5.47 -0.05 -1.67
CA SER A 131 4.52 1.08 -1.56
C SER A 131 4.90 2.23 -2.49
N ILE A 132 6.20 2.56 -2.56
CA ILE A 132 6.74 3.55 -3.50
C ILE A 132 6.53 3.09 -4.95
N ALA A 133 6.78 1.82 -5.26
CA ALA A 133 6.57 1.27 -6.59
C ALA A 133 5.10 1.39 -7.02
N VAL A 134 4.16 1.02 -6.14
CA VAL A 134 2.73 1.22 -6.38
C VAL A 134 2.41 2.69 -6.62
N LEU A 135 2.91 3.59 -5.77
CA LEU A 135 2.67 5.02 -5.92
C LEU A 135 3.18 5.55 -7.27
N ALA A 136 4.43 5.27 -7.62
CA ALA A 136 5.06 5.73 -8.87
C ALA A 136 4.32 5.19 -10.10
N VAL A 137 4.02 3.89 -10.13
CA VAL A 137 3.30 3.25 -11.23
C VAL A 137 1.87 3.79 -11.34
N ALA A 138 1.21 4.07 -10.21
CA ALA A 138 -0.13 4.65 -10.19
C ALA A 138 -0.15 6.09 -10.71
N VAL A 139 0.84 6.92 -10.35
CA VAL A 139 1.02 8.27 -10.90
C VAL A 139 1.19 8.23 -12.41
N ILE A 140 2.08 7.36 -12.92
CA ILE A 140 2.31 7.21 -14.36
C ILE A 140 1.01 6.78 -15.06
N GLY A 141 0.32 5.77 -14.52
CA GLY A 141 -0.94 5.28 -15.07
C GLY A 141 -2.05 6.33 -15.09
N PHE A 142 -2.15 7.12 -14.02
CA PHE A 142 -3.10 8.23 -13.91
C PHE A 142 -2.83 9.29 -14.98
N VAL A 143 -1.57 9.74 -15.13
CA VAL A 143 -1.16 10.75 -16.12
C VAL A 143 -1.42 10.26 -17.54
N VAL A 144 -1.03 9.02 -17.87
CA VAL A 144 -1.28 8.43 -19.20
C VAL A 144 -2.78 8.40 -19.52
N SER A 145 -3.60 8.00 -18.55
CA SER A 145 -5.06 7.92 -18.70
C SER A 145 -5.71 9.28 -18.81
N LEU A 146 -5.20 10.28 -18.08
CA LEU A 146 -5.65 11.66 -18.14
C LEU A 146 -5.37 12.26 -19.52
N ILE A 147 -4.15 12.10 -20.04
CA ILE A 147 -3.76 12.55 -21.38
C ILE A 147 -4.66 11.90 -22.44
N PHE A 148 -4.93 10.60 -22.32
CA PHE A 148 -5.84 9.89 -23.23
C PHE A 148 -7.26 10.48 -23.16
N ALA A 149 -7.81 10.71 -21.97
CA ALA A 149 -9.14 11.28 -21.78
C ALA A 149 -9.24 12.68 -22.41
N ILE A 150 -8.26 13.56 -22.19
CA ILE A 150 -8.24 14.91 -22.77
C ILE A 150 -8.20 14.84 -24.30
N LYS A 151 -7.33 14.01 -24.89
CA LYS A 151 -7.23 13.86 -26.35
C LYS A 151 -8.52 13.32 -26.96
N THR A 152 -9.23 12.42 -26.26
CA THR A 152 -10.51 11.89 -26.76
C THR A 152 -11.65 12.93 -26.72
N ARG A 153 -11.66 13.83 -25.73
CA ARG A 153 -12.63 14.94 -25.66
C ARG A 153 -12.40 15.96 -26.78
N LYS A 154 -11.15 16.37 -27.00
CA LYS A 154 -10.79 17.33 -28.07
C LYS A 154 -11.13 16.86 -29.49
N LYS A 155 -11.29 15.55 -29.72
CA LYS A 155 -11.70 15.01 -31.03
C LYS A 155 -13.23 15.02 -31.22
N LYS A 156 -14.00 15.10 -30.13
CA LYS A 156 -15.47 15.05 -30.16
C LYS A 156 -16.12 16.42 -30.28
N ASN A 157 -15.39 17.47 -29.91
CA ASN A 157 -15.75 18.88 -30.11
C ASN A 157 -15.04 19.39 -31.37
#